data_AF-A0A7S1H3J0-F1
#
_entry.id   AF-A0A7S1H3J0-F1
#
_cell.length_a   1.000
_cell.length_b   1.000
_cell.length_c   1.000
_cell.angle_alpha   90.00
_cell.angle_beta   90.00
_cell.angle_gamma   90.00
#
_symmetry.space_group_name_H-M   'P 1'
#
loop_
_entity.id
_entity.type
_entity.pdbx_description
1 polymer ?
#
loop_
_entity_poly.entity_id
_entity_poly.type
_entity_poly.pdbx_seq_one_letter_code
_entity_poly.pdbx_strand_id
1 'polypeptide(L)'
;THSNSDIIHIPVIIKADADATLSALREAVLAIGKGESVLEDKTMIIDVISQGIGAIDANDIQIAKESNAPIFCFNIKAGTALSEDSKDVIIESHNVIYSLLDKAKDVFSEKFLPKSRVEKLQGRATIQAIFDMSGSNKIAGLKVIKGTLFLNKSADDRSK
;
A
#
# COMPACT_ATOMS: atom_id res chain seq x y z
N THR A 1 25.90 2.18 -7.56
CA THR A 1 25.62 3.04 -6.38
C THR A 1 24.12 3.09 -6.18
N HIS A 2 23.68 2.63 -5.01
CA HIS A 2 22.32 2.66 -4.43
C HIS A 2 21.17 1.96 -5.17
N SER A 3 21.17 0.62 -5.16
CA SER A 3 19.91 -0.14 -5.13
C SER A 3 19.44 -0.22 -3.67
N ASN A 4 18.89 0.87 -3.14
CA ASN A 4 18.16 0.80 -1.88
C ASN A 4 16.87 0.04 -2.18
N SER A 5 16.91 -1.28 -1.97
CA SER A 5 15.68 -2.06 -1.92
C SER A 5 14.93 -1.56 -0.70
N ASP A 6 13.94 -0.70 -0.93
CA ASP A 6 13.07 -0.23 0.13
C ASP A 6 12.24 -1.43 0.61
N ILE A 7 12.75 -2.11 1.64
CA ILE A 7 12.05 -3.18 2.33
C ILE A 7 10.99 -2.55 3.20
N ILE A 8 9.73 -2.91 2.96
CA ILE A 8 8.60 -2.43 3.76
C ILE A 8 8.21 -3.52 4.75
N HIS A 9 8.39 -3.22 6.02
CA HIS A 9 7.91 -4.07 7.12
C HIS A 9 6.45 -3.73 7.43
N ILE A 10 5.58 -4.73 7.37
CA ILE A 10 4.15 -4.60 7.60
C ILE A 10 3.79 -5.38 8.87
N PRO A 11 3.63 -4.71 10.01
CA PRO A 11 3.23 -5.36 11.25
C PRO A 11 1.76 -5.78 11.16
N VAL A 12 1.42 -6.99 11.58
CA VAL A 12 0.05 -7.51 11.56
C VAL A 12 -0.28 -8.28 12.83
N ILE A 13 -1.55 -8.21 13.25
CA ILE A 13 -2.10 -9.02 14.34
C ILE A 13 -3.12 -10.01 13.75
N ILE A 14 -3.08 -11.26 14.20
CA ILE A 14 -3.96 -12.31 13.68
C ILE A 14 -4.75 -12.95 14.82
N LYS A 15 -6.07 -13.00 14.68
CA LYS A 15 -6.96 -13.70 15.62
C LYS A 15 -7.82 -14.71 14.87
N ALA A 16 -8.04 -15.87 15.48
CA ALA A 16 -8.96 -16.87 14.94
C ALA A 16 -9.75 -17.57 16.06
N ASP A 17 -10.82 -18.26 15.70
CA ASP A 17 -11.63 -19.06 16.61
C ASP A 17 -10.98 -20.41 16.97
N ALA A 18 -10.14 -20.96 16.09
CA ALA A 18 -9.42 -22.21 16.30
C ALA A 18 -7.94 -22.13 15.91
N ASP A 19 -7.13 -23.01 16.50
CA ASP A 19 -5.68 -23.08 16.28
C ASP A 19 -5.30 -23.46 14.83
N ALA A 20 -6.06 -24.39 14.24
CA ALA A 20 -5.85 -24.83 12.86
C ALA A 20 -6.07 -23.69 11.86
N THR A 21 -7.13 -22.89 12.06
CA THR A 21 -7.45 -21.73 11.24
C THR A 21 -6.49 -20.57 11.48
N LEU A 22 -6.00 -20.40 12.71
CA LEU A 22 -4.96 -19.42 13.04
C LEU A 22 -3.67 -19.71 12.26
N SER A 23 -3.20 -20.95 12.31
CA SER A 23 -1.99 -21.40 11.62
C SER A 23 -2.14 -21.25 10.11
N ALA A 24 -3.27 -21.68 9.54
CA ALA A 24 -3.54 -21.57 8.11
C ALA A 24 -3.59 -20.11 7.64
N LEU A 25 -4.26 -19.24 8.41
CA LEU A 25 -4.34 -17.82 8.09
C LEU A 25 -2.96 -17.15 8.18
N ARG A 26 -2.18 -17.45 9.22
CA ARG A 26 -0.82 -16.94 9.39
C ARG A 26 0.05 -17.28 8.20
N GLU A 27 0.06 -18.55 7.80
CA GLU A 27 0.86 -19.02 6.67
C GLU A 27 0.43 -18.35 5.36
N ALA A 28 -0.88 -18.26 5.12
CA ALA A 28 -1.42 -17.63 3.93
C ALA A 28 -1.11 -16.13 3.87
N VAL A 29 -1.21 -15.41 5.00
CA VAL A 29 -0.83 -14.00 5.09
C VAL A 29 0.67 -13.83 4.84
N LEU A 30 1.53 -14.64 5.46
CA LEU A 30 2.97 -14.60 5.22
C LEU A 30 3.34 -14.92 3.76
N ALA A 31 2.56 -15.77 3.08
CA ALA A 31 2.75 -16.09 1.68
C ALA A 31 2.52 -14.88 0.76
N ILE A 32 1.64 -13.93 1.13
CA ILE A 32 1.43 -12.68 0.38
C ILE A 32 2.75 -11.90 0.27
N GLY A 33 3.47 -11.73 1.38
CA GLY A 33 4.75 -11.02 1.40
C GLY A 33 5.87 -11.73 0.63
N LYS A 34 5.81 -13.06 0.50
CA LYS A 34 6.84 -13.88 -0.18
C LYS A 34 6.58 -14.08 -1.67
N GLY A 35 5.33 -14.23 -2.08
CA GLY A 35 4.94 -14.67 -3.41
C GLY A 35 4.26 -13.61 -4.28
N GLU A 36 3.84 -12.49 -3.69
CA GLU A 36 2.99 -11.50 -4.34
C GLU A 36 3.55 -10.07 -4.27
N SER A 37 4.88 -9.94 -4.33
CA SER A 37 5.53 -8.71 -4.84
C SER A 37 5.15 -8.52 -6.33
N VAL A 38 3.89 -8.15 -6.56
CA VAL A 38 3.30 -7.80 -7.88
C VAL A 38 3.45 -6.29 -8.15
N LEU A 39 4.14 -5.56 -7.28
CA LEU A 39 4.52 -4.18 -7.52
C LEU A 39 6.03 -4.16 -7.73
N GLU A 40 6.39 -4.07 -9.00
CA GLU A 40 7.64 -4.45 -9.69
C GLU A 40 8.99 -4.01 -9.08
N ASP A 41 9.01 -3.26 -7.96
CA ASP A 41 10.23 -2.69 -7.39
C ASP A 41 10.33 -2.74 -5.85
N LYS A 42 9.38 -3.34 -5.12
CA LYS A 42 9.38 -3.34 -3.64
C LYS A 42 9.18 -4.71 -3.00
N THR A 43 10.04 -5.01 -2.03
CA THR A 43 9.98 -6.21 -1.20
C THR A 43 9.17 -5.91 0.06
N MET A 44 8.05 -6.59 0.24
CA MET A 44 7.24 -6.48 1.46
C MET A 44 7.54 -7.65 2.40
N ILE A 45 7.80 -7.36 3.67
CA ILE A 45 7.98 -8.35 4.72
C ILE A 45 6.83 -8.19 5.71
N ILE A 46 6.04 -9.24 5.87
CA ILE A 46 4.92 -9.24 6.82
C ILE A 46 5.43 -9.77 8.16
N ASP A 47 5.28 -8.96 9.20
CA ASP A 47 5.71 -9.26 10.56
C ASP A 47 4.50 -9.48 11.46
N VAL A 48 4.28 -10.73 11.86
CA VAL A 48 3.19 -11.07 12.77
C VAL A 48 3.62 -10.75 14.21
N ILE A 49 3.19 -9.60 14.72
CA ILE A 49 3.60 -9.08 16.05
C ILE A 49 2.83 -9.71 17.20
N SER A 50 1.58 -10.13 16.95
CA SER A 50 0.74 -10.83 17.92
C SER A 50 -0.19 -11.78 17.20
N GLN A 51 -0.45 -12.93 17.81
CA GLN A 51 -1.44 -13.88 17.32
C GLN A 51 -2.11 -14.59 18.50
N GLY A 52 -3.38 -14.95 18.34
CA GLY A 52 -4.09 -15.66 19.40
C GLY A 52 -5.42 -16.25 18.97
N ILE A 53 -5.97 -17.07 19.86
CA ILE A 53 -7.28 -17.67 19.70
C ILE A 53 -8.28 -16.90 20.56
N GLY A 54 -9.47 -16.66 20.02
CA GLY A 54 -10.57 -16.00 20.73
C GLY A 54 -10.78 -14.54 20.31
N ALA A 55 -11.71 -13.89 20.99
CA ALA A 55 -12.11 -12.52 20.68
C ALA A 55 -10.96 -11.51 20.86
N ILE A 56 -11.11 -10.36 20.21
CA ILE A 56 -10.19 -9.23 20.34
C ILE A 56 -10.33 -8.63 21.74
N ASP A 57 -9.22 -8.45 22.44
CA ASP A 57 -9.17 -7.79 23.75
C ASP A 57 -8.57 -6.37 23.68
N ALA A 58 -8.54 -5.67 24.82
CA ALA A 58 -7.98 -4.32 24.88
C ALA A 58 -6.47 -4.27 24.61
N ASN A 59 -5.75 -5.33 24.96
CA ASN A 59 -4.32 -5.43 24.74
C ASN A 59 -3.99 -5.55 23.25
N ASP A 60 -4.79 -6.31 22.49
CA ASP A 60 -4.67 -6.39 21.03
C ASP A 60 -4.86 -5.03 20.37
N ILE A 61 -5.85 -4.25 20.81
CA ILE A 61 -6.11 -2.89 20.30
C ILE A 61 -4.95 -1.97 20.64
N GLN A 62 -4.43 -2.04 21.86
CA GLN A 62 -3.29 -1.22 22.30
C GLN A 62 -2.05 -1.52 21.45
N ILE A 63 -1.68 -2.79 21.28
CA ILE A 63 -0.54 -3.20 20.45
C ILE A 63 -0.75 -2.76 19.00
N ALA A 64 -1.97 -2.91 18.47
CA ALA A 64 -2.33 -2.48 17.13
C ALA A 64 -2.16 -0.98 16.94
N LYS A 65 -2.56 -0.17 17.92
CA LYS A 65 -2.43 1.29 17.89
C LYS A 65 -0.97 1.74 17.98
N GLU A 66 -0.21 1.16 18.89
CA GLU A 66 1.22 1.48 19.09
C GLU A 66 2.06 1.09 17.86
N SER A 67 1.75 -0.05 17.24
CA SER A 67 2.48 -0.58 16.08
C SER A 67 1.86 -0.18 14.74
N ASN A 68 0.74 0.55 14.75
CA ASN A 68 -0.09 0.85 13.59
C ASN A 68 -0.47 -0.39 12.75
N ALA A 69 -0.61 -1.54 13.42
CA ALA A 69 -0.82 -2.86 12.81
C ALA A 69 -2.33 -3.12 12.58
N PRO A 70 -2.77 -3.50 11.37
CA PRO A 70 -4.12 -4.02 11.17
C PRO A 70 -4.32 -5.35 11.90
N ILE A 71 -5.55 -5.58 12.36
CA ILE A 71 -5.99 -6.83 13.00
C ILE A 71 -6.84 -7.62 12.02
N PHE A 72 -6.39 -8.83 11.66
CA PHE A 72 -7.13 -9.76 10.82
C PHE A 72 -7.76 -10.87 11.66
N CYS A 73 -9.06 -11.03 11.53
CA CYS A 73 -9.87 -11.93 12.34
C CYS A 73 -10.56 -12.97 11.47
N PHE A 74 -10.36 -14.25 11.79
CA PHE A 74 -11.07 -15.36 11.17
C PHE A 74 -12.16 -15.93 12.08
N ASN A 75 -13.39 -15.97 11.59
CA ASN A 75 -14.58 -16.47 12.29
C ASN A 75 -14.83 -15.85 13.68
N ILE A 76 -14.26 -14.67 13.92
CA ILE A 76 -14.51 -13.86 15.11
C ILE A 76 -15.32 -12.67 14.67
N LYS A 77 -16.37 -12.36 15.42
CA LYS A 77 -17.10 -11.09 15.23
C LYS A 77 -16.30 -9.99 15.90
N ALA A 78 -16.01 -8.91 15.17
CA ALA A 78 -15.63 -7.65 15.77
C ALA A 78 -16.76 -7.22 16.71
N GLY A 79 -16.54 -7.38 18.02
CA GLY A 79 -17.56 -7.08 19.02
C GLY A 79 -17.90 -5.60 19.04
N THR A 80 -19.15 -5.25 19.33
CA THR A 80 -19.63 -3.88 19.55
C THR A 80 -18.99 -3.18 20.76
N ALA A 81 -18.15 -3.87 21.54
CA ALA A 81 -17.46 -3.36 22.72
C ALA A 81 -16.13 -2.64 22.41
N LEU A 82 -15.84 -2.46 21.12
CA LEU A 82 -14.69 -1.70 20.62
C LEU A 82 -14.99 -0.19 20.73
N SER A 83 -15.16 0.26 21.97
CA SER A 83 -15.32 1.64 22.41
C SER A 83 -14.22 2.52 21.80
N GLU A 84 -14.55 3.77 21.42
CA GLU A 84 -13.73 4.89 20.89
C GLU A 84 -12.29 4.62 20.42
N ASP A 85 -11.46 3.96 21.23
CA ASP A 85 -10.07 3.56 20.98
C ASP A 85 -9.86 2.66 19.76
N SER A 86 -10.88 1.91 19.33
CA SER A 86 -10.80 1.07 18.12
C SER A 86 -10.91 1.85 16.82
N LYS A 87 -11.39 3.11 16.85
CA LYS A 87 -11.62 3.91 15.64
C LYS A 87 -10.35 4.16 14.83
N ASP A 88 -9.21 4.16 15.50
CA ASP A 88 -7.89 4.39 14.89
C ASP A 88 -7.25 3.09 14.37
N VAL A 89 -7.88 1.93 14.60
CA VAL A 89 -7.33 0.60 14.28
C VAL A 89 -8.18 -0.06 13.18
N ILE A 90 -7.50 -0.57 12.15
CA ILE A 90 -8.16 -1.33 11.08
C ILE A 90 -8.38 -2.75 11.61
N ILE A 91 -9.65 -3.17 11.67
CA ILE A 91 -10.05 -4.50 12.13
C ILE A 91 -10.90 -5.14 11.04
N GLU A 92 -10.36 -6.17 10.40
CA GLU A 92 -11.02 -6.90 9.33
C GLU A 92 -11.43 -8.28 9.84
N SER A 93 -12.73 -8.60 9.76
CA SER A 93 -13.29 -9.85 10.26
C SER A 93 -14.02 -10.59 9.16
N HIS A 94 -13.59 -11.82 8.89
CA HIS A 94 -14.16 -12.65 7.83
C HIS A 94 -14.33 -14.10 8.29
N ASN A 95 -15.29 -14.79 7.69
CA ASN A 95 -15.53 -16.22 7.87
C ASN A 95 -15.00 -17.07 6.69
N VAL A 96 -14.43 -16.43 5.67
CA VAL A 96 -13.84 -17.08 4.49
C VAL A 96 -12.40 -16.62 4.34
N ILE A 97 -11.45 -17.57 4.33
CA ILE A 97 -10.00 -17.27 4.32
C ILE A 97 -9.62 -16.44 3.09
N TYR A 98 -10.07 -16.83 1.89
CA TYR A 98 -9.72 -16.12 0.65
C TYR A 98 -10.17 -14.66 0.66
N SER A 99 -11.38 -14.37 1.14
CA SER A 99 -11.87 -13.01 1.26
C SER A 99 -11.06 -12.16 2.24
N LEU A 100 -10.60 -12.78 3.33
CA LEU A 100 -9.72 -12.11 4.30
C LEU A 100 -8.35 -11.80 3.70
N LEU A 101 -7.80 -12.72 2.90
CA LEU A 101 -6.52 -12.54 2.22
C LEU A 101 -6.59 -11.43 1.18
N ASP A 102 -7.66 -11.37 0.39
CA ASP A 102 -7.86 -10.28 -0.58
C ASP A 102 -7.96 -8.93 0.13
N LYS A 103 -8.70 -8.87 1.24
CA LYS A 103 -8.77 -7.66 2.07
C LYS A 103 -7.43 -7.29 2.71
N ALA A 104 -6.62 -8.27 3.12
CA ALA A 104 -5.27 -8.01 3.61
C ALA A 104 -4.40 -7.34 2.54
N LYS A 105 -4.45 -7.81 1.28
CA LYS A 105 -3.73 -7.19 0.16
C LYS A 105 -4.17 -5.75 -0.11
N ASP A 106 -5.48 -5.50 -0.08
CA ASP A 106 -6.04 -4.16 -0.21
C ASP A 106 -5.49 -3.24 0.88
N VAL A 107 -5.56 -3.67 2.15
CA VAL A 107 -5.06 -2.90 3.31
C VAL A 107 -3.56 -2.65 3.19
N PHE A 108 -2.76 -3.65 2.78
CA PHE A 108 -1.32 -3.49 2.58
C PHE A 108 -1.02 -2.45 1.48
N SER A 109 -1.78 -2.49 0.40
CA SER A 109 -1.65 -1.58 -0.74
C SER A 109 -2.07 -0.15 -0.41
N GLU A 110 -3.13 0.03 0.36
CA GLU A 110 -3.65 1.35 0.70
C GLU A 110 -2.84 2.03 1.80
N LYS A 111 -2.40 1.27 2.81
CA LYS A 111 -1.78 1.81 4.03
C LYS A 111 -0.26 1.87 3.98
N PHE A 112 0.40 0.90 3.35
CA PHE A 112 1.86 0.74 3.44
C PHE A 112 2.58 1.02 2.12
N LEU A 113 1.89 0.85 0.99
CA LEU A 113 2.48 1.15 -0.31
C LEU A 113 2.26 2.62 -0.68
N PRO A 114 3.28 3.30 -1.24
CA PRO A 114 3.10 4.66 -1.73
C PRO A 114 2.04 4.63 -2.84
N LYS A 115 1.05 5.53 -2.75
CA LYS A 115 0.02 5.70 -3.79
C LYS A 115 0.73 5.79 -5.14
N SER A 116 0.56 4.77 -5.96
CA SER A 116 1.23 4.67 -7.25
C SER A 116 1.03 5.98 -7.98
N ARG A 117 2.13 6.70 -8.23
CA ARG A 117 2.09 7.95 -8.98
C ARG A 117 1.78 7.53 -10.41
N VAL A 118 0.50 7.51 -10.76
CA VAL A 118 0.09 7.26 -12.13
C VAL A 118 0.66 8.39 -12.96
N GLU A 119 1.83 8.17 -13.57
CA GLU A 119 2.40 9.07 -14.55
C GLU A 119 1.48 9.06 -15.76
N LYS A 120 0.42 9.88 -15.71
CA LYS A 120 -0.41 10.15 -16.86
C LYS A 120 0.46 10.89 -17.87
N LEU A 121 0.88 10.20 -18.91
CA LEU A 121 1.62 10.75 -20.03
C LEU A 121 0.80 11.90 -20.65
N GLN A 122 1.16 13.15 -20.32
CA GLN A 122 0.37 14.35 -20.65
C GLN A 122 0.34 14.61 -22.17
N GLY A 123 1.45 14.34 -22.86
CA GLY A 123 1.53 14.45 -24.30
C GLY A 123 2.89 14.02 -24.85
N ARG A 124 2.93 13.79 -26.16
CA ARG A 124 4.13 13.45 -26.93
C ARG A 124 4.26 14.44 -28.08
N ALA A 125 5.45 15.00 -28.26
CA ALA A 125 5.76 15.88 -29.39
C ALA A 125 7.06 15.43 -30.06
N THR A 126 7.20 15.80 -31.33
CA THR A 126 8.43 15.60 -32.11
C THR A 126 9.00 16.95 -32.50
N ILE A 127 10.33 17.05 -32.41
CA ILE A 127 11.09 18.22 -32.86
C ILE A 127 11.06 18.24 -34.39
N GLN A 128 10.59 19.34 -34.97
CA GLN A 128 10.56 19.53 -36.42
C GLN A 128 11.75 20.33 -36.94
N ALA A 129 12.22 21.29 -36.15
CA ALA A 129 13.33 22.15 -36.52
C ALA A 129 14.04 22.66 -35.27
N ILE A 130 15.34 22.89 -35.38
CA ILE A 130 16.15 23.56 -34.37
C ILE A 130 16.71 24.80 -35.04
N PHE A 131 16.48 25.95 -34.42
CA PHE A 131 16.97 27.24 -34.87
C PHE A 131 18.08 27.69 -33.93
N ASP A 132 19.26 27.92 -34.50
CA ASP A 132 20.40 28.46 -33.78
C ASP A 132 20.30 29.99 -33.78
N MET A 133 20.19 30.58 -32.60
CA MET A 133 20.33 32.02 -32.41
C MET A 133 21.78 32.35 -32.06
N SER A 134 22.23 33.56 -32.38
CA SER A 134 23.59 34.02 -32.08
C SER A 134 23.90 33.86 -30.59
N GLY A 135 24.92 33.07 -30.25
CA GLY A 135 25.27 32.68 -28.87
C GLY A 135 25.05 31.19 -28.59
N SER A 136 24.79 30.82 -27.33
CA SER A 136 24.59 29.43 -26.86
C SER A 136 23.12 29.00 -26.77
N ASN A 137 22.17 29.83 -27.25
CA ASN A 137 20.74 29.56 -27.15
C ASN A 137 20.20 28.93 -28.44
N LYS A 138 19.59 27.74 -28.29
CA LYS A 138 18.91 27.00 -29.37
C LYS A 138 17.40 26.99 -29.11
N ILE A 139 16.62 27.21 -30.17
CA ILE A 139 15.15 27.16 -30.11
C ILE A 139 14.68 25.93 -30.88
N ALA A 140 13.92 25.03 -30.23
CA ALA A 140 13.33 23.87 -30.88
C ALA A 140 11.86 24.13 -31.23
N GLY A 141 11.50 23.99 -32.51
CA GLY A 141 10.11 23.93 -32.96
C GLY A 141 9.54 22.53 -32.75
N LEU A 142 8.45 22.42 -31.97
CA LEU A 142 7.81 21.15 -31.61
C LEU A 142 6.45 21.02 -32.30
N LYS A 143 6.12 19.83 -32.80
CA LYS A 143 4.75 19.45 -33.19
C LYS A 143 4.22 18.42 -32.20
N VAL A 144 3.10 18.72 -31.56
CA VAL A 144 2.40 17.80 -30.65
C VAL A 144 1.73 16.70 -31.47
N ILE A 145 2.05 15.45 -31.17
CA ILE A 145 1.50 14.26 -31.84
C ILE A 145 0.28 13.75 -31.07
N LYS A 146 0.31 13.81 -29.73
CA LYS A 146 -0.76 13.34 -28.87
C LYS A 146 -0.73 14.09 -27.54
N GLY A 147 -1.90 14.38 -26.99
CA GLY A 147 -2.03 15.04 -25.68
C GLY A 147 -1.75 16.54 -25.72
N THR A 148 -1.39 17.12 -24.58
CA THR A 148 -1.16 18.56 -24.41
C THR A 148 0.12 18.79 -23.62
N LEU A 149 0.95 19.73 -24.08
CA LEU A 149 2.18 20.12 -23.40
C LEU A 149 1.94 21.43 -22.64
N PHE A 150 2.38 21.49 -21.39
CA PHE A 150 2.33 22.68 -20.54
C PHE A 150 3.75 23.19 -20.31
N LEU A 151 3.96 24.50 -20.44
CA LEU A 151 5.30 25.12 -20.40
C LEU A 151 5.95 25.10 -19.01
N ASN A 152 5.17 24.89 -17.95
CA ASN A 152 5.67 24.65 -16.61
C ASN A 152 4.57 24.02 -15.75
N LYS A 153 4.74 22.77 -15.33
CA LYS A 153 3.92 22.16 -14.28
C LYS A 153 4.86 21.45 -13.31
N SER A 154 5.59 22.24 -12.53
CA SER A 154 6.18 21.76 -11.28
C SER A 154 5.06 21.11 -10.46
N ALA A 155 5.33 19.92 -9.94
CA ALA A 155 4.33 19.02 -9.35
C ALA A 155 3.75 19.48 -8.00
N ASP A 156 3.81 20.78 -7.67
CA ASP A 156 3.40 21.35 -6.39
C ASP A 156 2.36 22.46 -6.61
N ASP A 157 1.14 22.04 -6.93
CA ASP A 157 -0.04 22.88 -6.70
C ASP A 157 -1.24 21.98 -6.41
N ARG A 158 -1.43 21.67 -5.12
CA ARG A 158 -2.75 21.34 -4.58
C ARG A 158 -2.91 22.06 -3.24
N SER A 159 -3.17 23.35 -3.33
CA SER A 159 -4.01 24.03 -2.35
C SER A 159 -5.41 24.24 -2.95
N LYS A 160 -6.32 23.32 -2.61
CA LYS A 160 -7.75 23.55 -2.33
C LYS A 160 -8.48 22.22 -2.12
#